data_AF-A0A950T4V9-F1
#
_entry.id   AF-A0A950T4V9-F1
#
_cell.length_a   1.000
_cell.length_b   1.000
_cell.length_c   1.000
_cell.angle_alpha   90.00
_cell.angle_beta   90.00
_cell.angle_gamma   90.00
#
_symmetry.space_group_name_H-M   'P 1'
#
loop_
_entity.id
_entity.type
_entity.pdbx_description
1 polymer ?
#
loop_
_entity_poly.entity_id
_entity_poly.type
_entity_poly.pdbx_seq_one_letter_code
_entity_poly.pdbx_strand_id
1 'polypeptide(L)'
;MSLHPYRDTDGLLQAVPLPDLVLLRQRFPRPRIDDISDAVISALDGADIAAKIHPGARIAIAVGSRGVADIATIVRALVATLRHYGAQPFIIPAMGSHGGATAEGQLSVLTSLGVTEEYAGAPIISSLEVDVLGTLPNGLPVYIDRAAHAADGIIVVNRIKPHTDFNAPIESGLS
;
A
#
# COMPACT_ATOMS: atom_id res chain seq x y z
N MET A 1 -28.03 -14.23 13.10
CA MET A 1 -27.03 -13.61 12.20
C MET A 1 -26.13 -12.74 13.09
N SER A 2 -25.04 -13.30 13.61
CA SER A 2 -24.19 -12.67 14.63
C SER A 2 -23.09 -11.86 13.94
N LEU A 3 -23.11 -10.54 14.13
CA LEU A 3 -22.07 -9.60 13.74
C LEU A 3 -21.19 -9.34 14.96
N HIS A 4 -20.11 -10.08 15.21
CA HIS A 4 -19.32 -9.89 16.44
C HIS A 4 -17.81 -9.74 16.19
N PRO A 5 -17.34 -8.50 15.89
CA PRO A 5 -16.00 -8.07 16.25
C PRO A 5 -15.94 -7.33 17.61
N TYR A 6 -17.07 -7.00 18.23
CA TYR A 6 -17.14 -6.07 19.38
C TYR A 6 -17.82 -6.66 20.62
N ARG A 7 -17.50 -7.89 21.01
CA ARG A 7 -18.05 -8.51 22.23
C ARG A 7 -17.74 -7.74 23.52
N ASP A 8 -16.73 -6.87 23.49
CA ASP A 8 -16.22 -6.17 24.68
C ASP A 8 -16.95 -4.83 24.97
N THR A 9 -17.93 -4.44 24.13
CA THR A 9 -18.68 -3.18 24.32
C THR A 9 -20.07 -3.35 24.94
N ASP A 10 -20.54 -4.58 25.12
CA ASP A 10 -21.89 -4.87 25.62
C ASP A 10 -22.09 -4.35 27.07
N GLY A 11 -21.01 -4.19 27.83
CA GLY A 11 -21.02 -3.63 29.19
C GLY A 11 -20.90 -2.11 29.26
N LEU A 12 -20.33 -1.46 28.23
CA LEU A 12 -19.93 -0.04 28.26
C LEU A 12 -21.11 0.93 28.37
N LEU A 13 -22.30 0.50 27.93
CA LEU A 13 -23.49 1.33 27.85
C LEU A 13 -24.57 0.91 28.87
N GLN A 14 -24.29 -0.03 29.77
CA GLN A 14 -25.29 -0.53 30.73
C GLN A 14 -25.83 0.56 31.68
N ALA A 15 -25.04 1.60 31.95
CA ALA A 15 -25.43 2.71 32.81
C ALA A 15 -26.14 3.85 32.06
N VAL A 16 -26.25 3.79 30.73
CA VAL A 16 -26.82 4.85 29.90
C VAL A 16 -28.02 4.29 29.13
N PRO A 17 -29.26 4.70 29.42
CA PRO A 17 -30.40 4.30 28.61
C PRO A 17 -30.21 4.81 27.18
N LEU A 18 -30.16 3.88 26.22
CA LEU A 18 -30.11 4.24 24.81
C LEU A 18 -31.47 4.81 24.37
N PRO A 19 -31.49 5.84 23.49
CA PRO A 19 -32.73 6.31 22.89
C PRO A 19 -33.35 5.22 22.02
N ASP A 20 -34.61 5.38 21.60
CA ASP A 20 -35.24 4.46 20.65
C ASP A 20 -34.41 4.38 19.35
N LEU A 21 -33.84 3.22 19.09
CA LEU A 21 -33.02 2.97 17.91
C LEU A 21 -33.86 2.29 16.82
N VAL A 22 -33.68 2.74 15.57
CA VAL A 22 -34.27 2.09 14.39
C VAL A 22 -33.15 1.45 13.58
N LEU A 23 -33.36 0.19 13.18
CA LEU A 23 -32.41 -0.50 12.32
C LEU A 23 -32.46 0.08 10.90
N LEU A 24 -31.38 0.73 10.48
CA LEU A 24 -31.19 1.15 9.10
C LEU A 24 -30.23 0.20 8.37
N ARG A 25 -30.60 -0.27 7.18
CA ARG A 25 -29.71 -1.01 6.29
C ARG A 25 -29.31 -0.14 5.12
N GLN A 26 -28.04 0.25 5.08
CA GLN A 26 -27.46 0.94 3.95
C GLN A 26 -26.81 -0.07 2.99
N ARG A 27 -27.03 0.11 1.68
CA ARG A 27 -26.37 -0.66 0.63
C ARG A 27 -25.61 0.30 -0.26
N PHE A 28 -24.30 0.17 -0.28
CA PHE A 28 -23.43 0.89 -1.21
C PHE A 28 -23.07 -0.01 -2.39
N PRO A 29 -22.82 0.55 -3.59
CA PRO A 29 -22.16 -0.18 -4.66
C PRO A 29 -20.84 -0.79 -4.15
N ARG A 30 -20.63 -2.06 -4.44
CA ARG A 30 -19.41 -2.81 -4.09
C ARG A 30 -18.89 -3.48 -5.36
N PRO A 31 -18.35 -2.71 -6.32
CA PRO A 31 -17.72 -3.29 -7.50
C PRO A 31 -16.62 -4.25 -7.05
N ARG A 32 -16.45 -5.35 -7.79
CA ARG A 32 -15.47 -6.39 -7.51
C ARG A 32 -14.61 -6.60 -8.73
N ILE A 33 -13.36 -6.93 -8.48
CA ILE A 33 -12.43 -7.43 -9.48
C ILE A 33 -12.32 -8.92 -9.21
N ASP A 34 -12.65 -9.73 -10.22
CA ASP A 34 -12.63 -11.19 -10.09
C ASP A 34 -11.23 -11.75 -10.37
N ASP A 35 -10.51 -11.17 -11.34
CA ASP A 35 -9.09 -11.47 -11.62
C ASP A 35 -8.22 -10.24 -11.35
N ILE A 36 -7.55 -10.26 -10.21
CA ILE A 36 -6.65 -9.19 -9.77
C ILE A 36 -5.40 -9.11 -10.67
N SER A 37 -4.90 -10.24 -11.17
CA SER A 37 -3.68 -10.25 -11.98
C SER A 37 -3.94 -9.60 -13.33
N ASP A 38 -5.04 -9.98 -13.98
CA ASP A 38 -5.47 -9.40 -15.25
C ASP A 38 -5.79 -7.90 -15.11
N ALA A 39 -6.43 -7.50 -14.02
CA ALA A 39 -6.71 -6.09 -13.75
C ALA A 39 -5.43 -5.26 -13.57
N VAL A 40 -4.39 -5.81 -12.92
CA VAL A 40 -3.09 -5.15 -12.79
C VAL A 40 -2.41 -5.00 -14.16
N ILE A 41 -2.40 -6.06 -14.96
CA ILE A 41 -1.83 -6.03 -16.32
C ILE A 41 -2.55 -4.97 -17.17
N SER A 42 -3.87 -5.03 -17.21
CA SER A 42 -4.71 -4.08 -17.95
C SER A 42 -4.49 -2.63 -17.50
N ALA A 43 -4.30 -2.39 -16.20
CA ALA A 43 -4.00 -1.06 -15.69
C ALA A 43 -2.61 -0.54 -16.11
N LEU A 44 -1.60 -1.41 -16.14
CA LEU A 44 -0.25 -1.06 -16.61
C LEU A 44 -0.23 -0.80 -18.12
N ASP A 45 -0.89 -1.65 -18.90
CA ASP A 45 -1.00 -1.50 -20.35
C ASP A 45 -1.77 -0.23 -20.71
N GLY A 46 -2.90 0.03 -20.04
CA GLY A 46 -3.71 1.24 -20.25
C GLY A 46 -2.98 2.54 -19.90
N ALA A 47 -1.96 2.48 -19.04
CA ALA A 47 -1.11 3.61 -18.69
C ALA A 47 0.20 3.70 -19.53
N ASP A 48 0.34 2.81 -20.52
CA ASP A 48 1.49 2.69 -21.42
C ASP A 48 2.82 2.61 -20.64
N ILE A 49 2.83 1.79 -19.58
CA ILE A 49 4.00 1.65 -18.71
C ILE A 49 5.15 0.93 -19.42
N ALA A 50 4.84 -0.03 -20.30
CA ALA A 50 5.84 -0.76 -21.08
C ALA A 50 6.74 0.18 -21.89
N ALA A 51 6.17 1.19 -22.55
CA ALA A 51 6.93 2.16 -23.35
C ALA A 51 7.84 3.10 -22.51
N LYS A 52 7.58 3.21 -21.20
CA LYS A 52 8.34 4.04 -20.26
C LYS A 52 9.49 3.29 -19.59
N ILE A 53 9.52 1.96 -19.74
CA ILE A 53 10.53 1.09 -19.13
C ILE A 53 11.60 0.78 -20.17
N HIS A 54 12.85 1.10 -19.85
CA HIS A 54 13.98 0.63 -20.63
C HIS A 54 14.43 -0.76 -20.13
N PRO A 55 14.98 -1.62 -21.01
CA PRO A 55 15.48 -2.92 -20.60
C PRO A 55 16.53 -2.81 -19.49
N GLY A 56 16.37 -3.60 -18.43
CA GLY A 56 17.24 -3.59 -17.26
C GLY A 56 16.89 -2.55 -16.19
N ALA A 57 15.91 -1.67 -16.42
CA ALA A 57 15.50 -0.64 -15.46
C ALA A 57 15.17 -1.26 -14.10
N ARG A 58 15.75 -0.71 -13.03
CA ARG A 58 15.48 -1.11 -11.65
C ARG A 58 14.25 -0.35 -11.15
N ILE A 59 13.18 -1.07 -10.88
CA ILE A 59 11.90 -0.46 -10.48
C ILE A 59 11.59 -0.82 -9.02
N ALA A 60 11.50 0.19 -8.16
CA ALA A 60 11.11 0.02 -6.76
C ALA A 60 9.57 -0.06 -6.65
N ILE A 61 9.07 -1.11 -6.02
CA ILE A 61 7.65 -1.28 -5.69
C ILE A 61 7.46 -0.97 -4.20
N ALA A 62 6.88 0.19 -3.91
CA ALA A 62 6.63 0.67 -2.57
C ALA A 62 5.34 0.07 -2.00
N VAL A 63 5.46 -0.77 -0.97
CA VAL A 63 4.34 -1.55 -0.39
C VAL A 63 4.05 -1.13 1.04
N GLY A 64 2.84 -0.63 1.27
CA GLY A 64 2.36 -0.20 2.60
C GLY A 64 1.57 -1.28 3.36
N SER A 65 1.27 -1.03 4.64
CA SER A 65 0.48 -1.91 5.52
C SER A 65 -0.93 -1.39 5.82
N ARG A 66 -1.49 -0.56 4.93
CA ARG A 66 -2.77 0.14 5.14
C ARG A 66 -4.02 -0.64 4.70
N GLY A 67 -3.96 -1.97 4.68
CA GLY A 67 -5.11 -2.85 4.41
C GLY A 67 -5.64 -2.76 2.97
N VAL A 68 -4.74 -2.84 2.00
CA VAL A 68 -5.07 -3.14 0.60
C VAL A 68 -5.46 -4.61 0.54
N ALA A 69 -6.66 -4.91 0.03
CA ALA A 69 -7.09 -6.30 -0.18
C ALA A 69 -6.17 -6.97 -1.21
N ASP A 70 -5.78 -8.22 -0.94
CA ASP A 70 -4.99 -9.04 -1.87
C ASP A 70 -3.64 -8.40 -2.28
N ILE A 71 -3.05 -7.59 -1.38
CA ILE A 71 -1.79 -6.87 -1.63
C ILE A 71 -0.67 -7.77 -2.17
N ALA A 72 -0.54 -9.00 -1.66
CA ALA A 72 0.45 -9.95 -2.13
C ALA A 72 0.22 -10.33 -3.60
N THR A 73 -1.03 -10.59 -4.00
CA THR A 73 -1.39 -10.94 -5.38
C THR A 73 -1.14 -9.76 -6.32
N ILE A 74 -1.48 -8.53 -5.89
CA ILE A 74 -1.21 -7.30 -6.64
C ILE A 74 0.29 -7.14 -6.87
N VAL A 75 1.10 -7.27 -5.80
CA VAL A 75 2.57 -7.14 -5.87
C VAL A 75 3.17 -8.20 -6.78
N ARG A 76 2.74 -9.46 -6.66
CA ARG A 76 3.19 -10.56 -7.53
C ARG A 76 2.87 -10.29 -9.00
N ALA A 77 1.66 -9.82 -9.31
CA ALA A 77 1.27 -9.47 -10.67
C ALA A 77 2.13 -8.30 -11.21
N LEU A 78 2.33 -7.24 -10.42
CA LEU A 78 3.22 -6.12 -10.76
C LEU A 78 4.64 -6.61 -11.08
N VAL A 79 5.24 -7.44 -10.22
CA VAL A 79 6.59 -7.99 -10.42
C VAL A 79 6.66 -8.79 -11.72
N ALA A 80 5.71 -9.68 -11.96
CA ALA A 80 5.70 -10.52 -13.16
C ALA A 80 5.58 -9.68 -14.43
N THR A 81 4.69 -8.69 -14.45
CA THR A 81 4.47 -7.82 -15.60
C THR A 81 5.66 -6.90 -15.87
N LEU A 82 6.25 -6.30 -14.83
CA LEU A 82 7.45 -5.46 -15.00
C LEU A 82 8.63 -6.26 -15.54
N ARG A 83 8.81 -7.51 -15.10
CA ARG A 83 9.81 -8.42 -15.68
C ARG A 83 9.53 -8.74 -17.14
N HIS A 84 8.27 -8.93 -17.50
CA HIS A 84 7.87 -9.14 -18.89
C HIS A 84 8.22 -7.93 -19.77
N TYR A 85 8.11 -6.71 -19.23
CA TYR A 85 8.57 -5.48 -19.90
C TYR A 85 10.11 -5.29 -19.88
N GLY A 86 10.86 -6.22 -19.28
CA GLY A 86 12.33 -6.20 -19.25
C GLY A 86 12.94 -5.46 -18.07
N ALA A 87 12.16 -5.05 -17.07
CA ALA A 87 12.67 -4.43 -15.84
C ALA A 87 13.20 -5.44 -14.82
N GLN A 88 13.92 -4.93 -13.82
CA GLN A 88 14.39 -5.63 -12.63
C GLN A 88 13.67 -5.07 -11.39
N PRO A 89 12.43 -5.52 -11.10
CA PRO A 89 11.67 -5.02 -9.97
C PRO A 89 12.22 -5.52 -8.63
N PHE A 90 12.10 -4.68 -7.60
CA PHE A 90 12.36 -5.01 -6.21
C PHE A 90 11.33 -4.31 -5.32
N ILE A 91 11.11 -4.85 -4.12
CA ILE A 91 10.09 -4.36 -3.19
C ILE A 91 10.76 -3.58 -2.07
N ILE A 92 10.15 -2.48 -1.65
CA ILE A 92 10.53 -1.73 -0.45
C ILE A 92 9.32 -1.57 0.48
N PRO A 93 9.50 -1.66 1.81
CA PRO A 93 8.43 -1.32 2.75
C PRO A 93 8.20 0.21 2.78
N ALA A 94 6.99 0.64 2.44
CA ALA A 94 6.58 2.05 2.48
C ALA A 94 5.63 2.30 3.65
N MET A 95 6.11 2.10 4.88
CA MET A 95 5.25 1.99 6.06
C MET A 95 5.54 3.01 7.18
N GLY A 96 6.58 3.84 7.01
CA GLY A 96 6.99 4.80 8.05
C GLY A 96 7.31 4.10 9.37
N SER A 97 6.64 4.50 10.45
CA SER A 97 6.88 3.97 11.80
C SER A 97 6.33 2.57 12.07
N HIS A 98 5.54 1.99 11.15
CA HIS A 98 5.04 0.64 11.31
C HIS A 98 6.19 -0.38 11.35
N GLY A 99 5.96 -1.53 12.01
CA GLY A 99 7.02 -2.50 12.23
C GLY A 99 8.09 -2.00 13.20
N GLY A 100 7.74 -1.08 14.11
CA GLY A 100 8.67 -0.53 15.10
C GLY A 100 9.76 0.38 14.51
N ALA A 101 9.58 0.83 13.27
CA ALA A 101 10.59 1.59 12.53
C ALA A 101 11.95 0.87 12.47
N THR A 102 11.95 -0.45 12.27
CA THR A 102 13.16 -1.24 11.99
C THR A 102 13.03 -2.00 10.68
N ALA A 103 14.17 -2.30 10.04
CA ALA A 103 14.20 -3.07 8.81
C ALA A 103 13.57 -4.46 9.00
N GLU A 104 13.90 -5.14 10.09
CA GLU A 104 13.37 -6.47 10.42
C GLU A 104 11.88 -6.42 10.72
N GLY A 105 11.44 -5.40 11.45
CA GLY A 105 10.04 -5.25 11.81
C GLY A 105 9.17 -4.90 10.62
N GLN A 106 9.62 -4.03 9.72
CA GLN A 106 8.91 -3.75 8.46
C GLN A 106 8.86 -4.97 7.53
N LEU A 107 9.94 -5.76 7.46
CA LEU A 107 9.94 -7.03 6.73
C LEU A 107 8.95 -8.05 7.33
N SER A 108 8.88 -8.14 8.66
CA SER A 108 7.90 -8.97 9.36
C SER A 108 6.46 -8.56 9.04
N VAL A 109 6.19 -7.25 8.98
CA VAL A 109 4.88 -6.74 8.55
C VAL A 109 4.57 -7.16 7.11
N LEU A 110 5.48 -6.99 6.15
CA LEU A 110 5.27 -7.45 4.76
C LEU A 110 4.97 -8.96 4.71
N THR A 111 5.74 -9.75 5.44
CA THR A 111 5.57 -11.21 5.53
C THR A 111 4.18 -11.57 6.06
N SER A 112 3.71 -10.88 7.11
CA SER A 112 2.36 -11.08 7.67
C SER A 112 1.23 -10.75 6.69
N LEU A 113 1.51 -9.91 5.68
CA LEU A 113 0.59 -9.56 4.60
C LEU A 113 0.68 -10.54 3.41
N GLY A 114 1.52 -11.56 3.50
CA GLY A 114 1.79 -12.53 2.43
C GLY A 114 2.78 -12.02 1.37
N VAL A 115 3.40 -10.86 1.59
CA VAL A 115 4.42 -10.31 0.68
C VAL A 115 5.78 -10.84 1.10
N THR A 116 6.21 -11.93 0.46
CA THR A 116 7.54 -12.54 0.62
C THR A 116 8.29 -12.52 -0.71
N GLU A 117 9.62 -12.61 -0.66
CA GLU A 117 10.43 -12.70 -1.89
C GLU A 117 10.05 -13.92 -2.74
N GLU A 118 9.76 -15.05 -2.09
CA GLU A 118 9.33 -16.29 -2.74
C GLU A 118 8.00 -16.11 -3.48
N TYR A 119 6.98 -15.57 -2.80
CA TYR A 119 5.65 -15.44 -3.38
C TYR A 119 5.61 -14.34 -4.45
N ALA A 120 6.22 -13.18 -4.18
CA ALA A 120 6.27 -12.07 -5.12
C ALA A 120 7.22 -12.36 -6.29
N GLY A 121 8.25 -13.19 -6.07
CA GLY A 121 9.29 -13.51 -7.04
C GLY A 121 10.35 -12.43 -7.19
N ALA A 122 10.41 -11.41 -6.32
CA ALA A 122 11.36 -10.30 -6.37
C ALA A 122 12.01 -10.04 -5.00
N PRO A 123 13.24 -9.49 -4.96
CA PRO A 123 13.91 -9.19 -3.69
C PRO A 123 13.16 -8.10 -2.90
N ILE A 124 13.19 -8.21 -1.58
CA ILE A 124 12.70 -7.19 -0.64
C ILE A 124 13.91 -6.48 -0.04
N ILE A 125 14.04 -5.19 -0.31
CA ILE A 125 15.05 -4.33 0.29
C ILE A 125 14.38 -3.58 1.45
N SER A 126 14.51 -4.12 2.66
CA SER A 126 14.05 -3.47 3.89
C SER A 126 15.20 -2.72 4.54
N SER A 127 15.15 -1.40 4.55
CA SER A 127 16.16 -0.51 5.16
C SER A 127 15.49 0.74 5.69
N LEU A 128 16.15 1.41 6.64
CA LEU A 128 15.75 2.73 7.14
C LEU A 128 16.63 3.85 6.59
N GLU A 129 17.58 3.51 5.73
CA GLU A 129 18.49 4.48 5.16
C GLU A 129 17.76 5.40 4.19
N VAL A 130 18.00 6.69 4.35
CA VAL A 130 17.33 7.74 3.57
C VAL A 130 18.35 8.69 2.98
N ASP A 131 17.99 9.24 1.82
CA ASP A 131 18.65 10.38 1.22
C ASP A 131 17.80 11.64 1.43
N VAL A 132 18.45 12.81 1.44
CA VAL A 132 17.75 14.11 1.44
C VAL A 132 17.44 14.47 0.00
N LEU A 133 16.16 14.50 -0.35
CA LEU A 133 15.67 14.91 -1.68
C LEU A 133 15.73 16.43 -1.85
N GLY A 134 15.54 17.18 -0.76
CA GLY A 134 15.57 18.64 -0.77
C GLY A 134 15.11 19.23 0.55
N THR A 135 14.87 20.54 0.55
CA THR A 135 14.44 21.29 1.75
C THR A 135 13.22 22.13 1.41
N LEU A 136 12.21 22.09 2.27
CA LEU A 136 11.00 22.91 2.17
C LEU A 136 11.29 24.40 2.46
N PRO A 137 10.43 25.34 2.04
CA PRO A 137 10.62 26.77 2.32
C PRO A 137 10.71 27.13 3.82
N ASN A 138 10.17 26.28 4.70
CA ASN A 138 10.27 26.43 6.15
C ASN A 138 11.56 25.82 6.75
N GLY A 139 12.50 25.36 5.92
CA GLY A 139 13.78 24.79 6.32
C GLY A 139 13.76 23.30 6.68
N LEU A 140 12.61 22.63 6.62
CA LEU A 140 12.53 21.20 6.93
C LEU A 140 13.03 20.32 5.76
N PRO A 141 13.88 19.32 6.01
CA PRO A 141 14.33 18.39 4.97
C PRO A 141 13.21 17.44 4.52
N VAL A 142 13.23 17.09 3.23
CA VAL A 142 12.41 16.04 2.63
C VAL A 142 13.29 14.82 2.42
N TYR A 143 12.92 13.71 3.03
CA TYR A 143 13.64 12.44 2.93
C TYR A 143 12.96 11.47 1.97
N ILE A 144 13.76 10.63 1.34
CA ILE A 144 13.31 9.50 0.52
C ILE A 144 14.12 8.26 0.88
N ASP A 145 13.52 7.09 0.80
CA ASP A 145 14.23 5.81 0.93
C ASP A 145 15.39 5.73 -0.07
N ARG A 146 16.58 5.36 0.42
CA ARG A 146 17.82 5.35 -0.39
C ARG A 146 17.76 4.36 -1.54
N ALA A 147 17.10 3.21 -1.38
CA ALA A 147 16.95 2.24 -2.45
C ALA A 147 15.96 2.71 -3.51
N ALA A 148 14.86 3.36 -3.09
CA ALA A 148 13.90 3.99 -3.98
C ALA A 148 14.53 5.13 -4.79
N HIS A 149 15.34 5.97 -4.15
CA HIS A 149 16.03 7.09 -4.78
C HIS A 149 17.05 6.64 -5.83
N ALA A 150 17.72 5.50 -5.58
CA ALA A 150 18.66 4.90 -6.52
C ALA A 150 17.99 4.06 -7.63
N ALA A 151 16.66 3.99 -7.66
CA ALA A 151 15.91 3.26 -8.69
C ALA A 151 15.69 4.12 -9.94
N ASP A 152 15.49 3.45 -11.09
CA ASP A 152 15.13 4.12 -12.34
C ASP A 152 13.65 4.53 -12.36
N GLY A 153 12.83 3.95 -11.47
CA GLY A 153 11.44 4.30 -11.29
C GLY A 153 10.85 3.75 -9.99
N ILE A 154 9.78 4.39 -9.51
CA ILE A 154 9.07 4.02 -8.29
C ILE A 154 7.59 3.82 -8.62
N ILE A 155 7.03 2.67 -8.25
CA ILE A 155 5.60 2.37 -8.30
C ILE A 155 5.09 2.26 -6.87
N VAL A 156 4.06 3.02 -6.53
CA VAL A 156 3.49 3.04 -5.17
C VAL A 156 2.18 2.26 -5.14
N VAL A 157 2.13 1.22 -4.29
CA VAL A 157 0.92 0.39 -4.12
C VAL A 157 0.08 0.94 -2.97
N ASN A 158 -0.96 1.70 -3.33
CA ASN A 158 -1.79 2.44 -2.39
C ASN A 158 -3.26 2.07 -2.45
N ARG A 159 -3.97 2.32 -1.35
CA ARG A 159 -5.43 2.38 -1.30
C ARG A 159 -5.89 3.82 -1.38
N ILE A 160 -6.80 4.12 -2.30
CA ILE A 160 -7.44 5.44 -2.41
C ILE A 160 -8.71 5.45 -1.56
N LYS A 161 -8.78 6.37 -0.59
CA LYS A 161 -9.97 6.62 0.22
C LYS A 161 -9.91 8.05 0.79
N PRO A 162 -11.05 8.66 1.16
CA PRO A 162 -11.05 9.89 1.94
C PRO A 162 -10.23 9.75 3.23
N HIS A 163 -9.55 10.83 3.62
CA HIS A 163 -8.85 10.92 4.90
C HIS A 163 -9.87 11.03 6.04
N THR A 164 -9.58 10.39 7.17
CA THR A 164 -10.53 10.34 8.30
C THR A 164 -10.54 11.62 9.11
N ASP A 165 -9.41 12.35 9.13
CA ASP A 165 -9.17 13.42 10.09
C ASP A 165 -9.18 14.85 9.50
N PHE A 166 -9.14 15.02 8.18
CA PHE A 166 -9.16 16.35 7.55
C PHE A 166 -9.62 16.31 6.08
N ASN A 167 -10.02 17.49 5.57
CA ASN A 167 -10.36 17.71 4.16
C ASN A 167 -9.41 18.76 3.57
N ALA A 168 -8.74 18.43 2.46
CA ALA A 168 -7.82 19.32 1.75
C ALA A 168 -7.78 18.93 0.25
N PRO A 169 -7.25 19.78 -0.65
CA PRO A 169 -7.09 19.42 -2.06
C PRO A 169 -6.30 18.12 -2.28
N ILE A 170 -5.36 17.82 -1.36
CA ILE A 170 -4.65 16.55 -1.26
C ILE A 170 -4.83 16.07 0.18
N GLU A 171 -5.59 14.99 0.36
CA GLU A 171 -5.88 14.43 1.68
C GLU A 171 -4.87 13.32 2.06
N SER A 172 -5.20 12.07 1.75
CA SER A 172 -4.33 10.89 1.86
C SER A 172 -3.95 10.40 0.47
N GLY A 173 -2.66 10.38 0.14
CA GLY A 173 -2.15 9.68 -1.05
C GLY A 173 -1.76 10.58 -2.23
N LEU A 174 -1.85 10.02 -3.44
CA LEU A 174 -1.35 10.62 -4.68
C LEU A 174 -2.27 11.76 -5.13
N SER A 175 -1.65 12.89 -5.48
CA SER A 175 -2.27 14.06 -6.12
C SER A 175 -2.20 13.98 -7.63
#